data_AF-A0A932Y1A3-F1
#
_entry.id   AF-A0A932Y1A3-F1
#
_cell.length_a   1.000
_cell.length_b   1.000
_cell.length_c   1.000
_cell.angle_alpha   90.00
_cell.angle_beta   90.00
_cell.angle_gamma   90.00
#
_symmetry.space_group_name_H-M   'P 1'
#
loop_
_entity.id
_entity.type
_entity.pdbx_description
1 polymer ?
#
loop_
_entity_poly.entity_id
_entity_poly.type
_entity_poly.pdbx_seq_one_letter_code
_entity_poly.pdbx_strand_id
1 'polypeptide(L)'
;YGPTVNDTDFTLERFDEVYTAELADQLGNAVSRTAAMISQYQQGVIGDIPSSGHDIGPYEQAVEACRFDKALEEIWEQVKGLNQYIDETKPWEIAKTKDETHLREVLAYLAGSLLEIAELLIPFLPGTAKQIQNTFGTGMLKPLAGSLFPKHQQQPAARS
;
A
#
# COMPACT_ATOMS: atom_id res chain seq x y z
N TYR A 1 6.41 48.71 -10.46
CA TYR A 1 5.64 47.62 -9.82
C TYR A 1 5.46 46.53 -10.83
N GLY A 2 6.25 45.46 -10.73
CA GLY A 2 6.09 44.26 -11.56
C GLY A 2 6.01 43.07 -10.60
N PRO A 3 5.02 42.16 -10.73
CA PRO A 3 4.90 41.01 -9.88
C PRO A 3 5.83 39.93 -10.43
N THR A 4 6.72 39.40 -9.63
CA THR A 4 7.42 38.15 -9.96
C THR A 4 7.68 37.38 -8.68
N VAL A 5 7.43 36.07 -8.79
CA VAL A 5 7.72 35.00 -7.83
C VAL A 5 6.61 34.79 -6.78
N ASN A 6 5.68 33.85 -7.04
CA ASN A 6 5.41 32.70 -6.14
C ASN A 6 4.27 31.72 -6.52
N ASP A 7 3.80 31.62 -7.78
CA ASP A 7 2.68 30.70 -8.09
C ASP A 7 3.11 29.28 -8.54
N THR A 8 4.39 29.04 -8.83
CA THR A 8 4.83 27.76 -9.43
C THR A 8 5.31 26.74 -8.40
N ASP A 9 5.94 27.16 -7.29
CA ASP A 9 6.39 26.24 -6.23
C ASP A 9 5.22 25.66 -5.43
N PHE A 10 4.15 26.44 -5.23
CA PHE A 10 2.94 26.00 -4.51
C PHE A 10 2.12 24.92 -5.22
N THR A 11 2.36 24.65 -6.51
CA THR A 11 1.58 23.68 -7.29
C THR A 11 2.22 22.31 -7.37
N LEU A 12 3.56 22.21 -7.38
CA LEU A 12 4.29 20.93 -7.37
C LEU A 12 4.25 20.26 -5.99
N GLU A 13 4.56 21.00 -4.91
CA GLU A 13 4.52 20.46 -3.54
C GLU A 13 3.11 19.96 -3.18
N ARG A 14 2.08 20.69 -3.62
CA ARG A 14 0.68 20.32 -3.38
C ARG A 14 0.22 19.14 -4.23
N PHE A 15 0.82 18.92 -5.40
CA PHE A 15 0.57 17.73 -6.20
C PHE A 15 1.17 16.49 -5.54
N ASP A 16 2.40 16.58 -5.05
CA ASP A 16 3.08 15.49 -4.34
C ASP A 16 2.37 15.14 -3.02
N GLU A 17 1.92 16.14 -2.26
CA GLU A 17 1.16 15.93 -1.02
C GLU A 17 -0.18 15.24 -1.26
N VAL A 18 -0.94 15.66 -2.28
CA VAL A 18 -2.24 15.06 -2.63
C VAL A 18 -2.04 13.64 -3.17
N TYR A 19 -1.05 13.44 -4.04
CA TYR A 19 -0.72 12.15 -4.61
C TYR A 19 -0.30 11.14 -3.52
N THR A 20 0.54 11.59 -2.57
CA THR A 20 0.97 10.77 -1.44
C THR A 20 -0.18 10.47 -0.47
N ALA A 21 -1.09 11.42 -0.26
CA ALA A 21 -2.26 11.21 0.61
C ALA A 21 -3.26 10.21 0.01
N GLU A 22 -3.52 10.28 -1.29
CA GLU A 22 -4.39 9.34 -2.00
C GLU A 22 -3.76 7.94 -2.03
N LEU A 23 -2.44 7.85 -2.29
CA LEU A 23 -1.68 6.61 -2.16
C LEU A 23 -1.81 5.99 -0.77
N ALA A 24 -1.66 6.83 0.25
CA ALA A 24 -1.78 6.41 1.64
C ALA A 24 -3.16 5.85 1.96
N ASP A 25 -4.22 6.50 1.48
CA ASP A 25 -5.59 6.06 1.72
C ASP A 25 -5.87 4.72 1.05
N GLN A 26 -5.57 4.58 -0.26
CA GLN A 26 -5.87 3.35 -0.99
C GLN A 26 -5.01 2.16 -0.54
N LEU A 27 -3.73 2.37 -0.24
CA LEU A 27 -2.88 1.32 0.31
C LEU A 27 -3.33 0.94 1.73
N GLY A 28 -3.65 1.92 2.57
CA GLY A 28 -4.17 1.67 3.92
C GLY A 28 -5.48 0.88 3.91
N ASN A 29 -6.38 1.19 2.97
CA ASN A 29 -7.61 0.44 2.75
C ASN A 29 -7.33 -1.00 2.33
N ALA A 30 -6.45 -1.23 1.34
CA ALA A 30 -6.09 -2.57 0.88
C ALA A 30 -5.47 -3.42 2.01
N VAL A 31 -4.53 -2.86 2.77
CA VAL A 31 -3.89 -3.51 3.92
C VAL A 31 -4.91 -3.89 4.99
N SER A 32 -5.78 -2.95 5.39
CA SER A 32 -6.76 -3.17 6.45
C SER A 32 -7.83 -4.18 6.05
N ARG A 33 -8.36 -4.10 4.83
CA ARG A 33 -9.33 -5.08 4.28
C ARG A 33 -8.72 -6.48 4.25
N THR A 34 -7.50 -6.61 3.73
CA THR A 34 -6.81 -7.91 3.62
C THR A 34 -6.55 -8.52 4.99
N ALA A 35 -6.01 -7.73 5.94
CA ALA A 35 -5.79 -8.19 7.31
C ALA A 35 -7.09 -8.61 8.01
N ALA A 36 -8.18 -7.85 7.83
CA ALA A 36 -9.48 -8.19 8.39
C ALA A 36 -10.02 -9.51 7.83
N MET A 37 -9.92 -9.74 6.52
CA MET A 37 -10.38 -10.98 5.89
C MET A 37 -9.56 -12.20 6.35
N ILE A 38 -8.23 -12.09 6.42
CA ILE A 38 -7.36 -13.17 6.92
C ILE A 38 -7.68 -13.48 8.39
N SER A 39 -7.84 -12.45 9.23
CA SER A 39 -8.20 -12.61 10.63
C SER A 39 -9.57 -13.30 10.78
N GLN A 40 -10.57 -12.83 10.05
CA GLN A 40 -11.95 -13.28 10.18
C GLN A 40 -12.17 -14.68 9.58
N TYR A 41 -11.61 -14.96 8.40
CA TYR A 41 -11.94 -16.17 7.66
C TYR A 41 -10.88 -17.28 7.80
N GLN A 42 -9.66 -16.94 8.20
CA GLN A 42 -8.56 -17.90 8.34
C GLN A 42 -7.91 -17.88 9.74
N GLN A 43 -8.53 -17.20 10.71
CA GLN A 43 -8.02 -17.10 12.09
C GLN A 43 -6.58 -16.56 12.15
N GLY A 44 -6.20 -15.71 11.19
CA GLY A 44 -4.86 -15.15 11.09
C GLY A 44 -3.85 -16.00 10.31
N VAL A 45 -4.21 -17.19 9.84
CA VAL A 45 -3.30 -18.06 9.08
C VAL A 45 -3.28 -17.64 7.61
N ILE A 46 -2.10 -17.29 7.10
CA ILE A 46 -1.87 -17.00 5.67
C ILE A 46 -1.31 -18.24 4.97
N GLY A 47 -0.37 -18.92 5.64
CA GLY A 47 0.33 -20.08 5.08
C GLY A 47 1.47 -19.67 4.16
N ASP A 48 1.65 -20.43 3.08
CA ASP A 48 2.67 -20.15 2.07
C ASP A 48 2.25 -18.92 1.24
N ILE A 49 3.14 -17.93 1.23
CA ILE A 49 2.91 -16.66 0.54
C ILE A 49 3.61 -16.72 -0.82
N PRO A 50 2.87 -16.64 -1.94
CA PRO A 50 3.49 -16.59 -3.25
C PRO A 50 4.20 -15.25 -3.46
N SER A 51 5.25 -15.26 -4.29
CA SER A 51 5.73 -14.02 -4.92
C SER A 51 4.63 -13.51 -5.85
N SER A 52 4.29 -12.22 -5.81
CA SER A 52 3.22 -11.64 -6.61
C SER A 52 3.55 -11.58 -8.10
N GLY A 53 4.82 -11.75 -8.48
CA GLY A 53 5.23 -11.98 -9.87
C GLY A 53 4.94 -10.81 -10.81
N HIS A 54 4.70 -9.60 -10.28
CA HIS A 54 4.56 -8.41 -11.11
C HIS A 54 5.92 -8.06 -11.73
N ASP A 55 5.89 -7.49 -12.93
CA ASP A 55 7.10 -6.96 -13.56
C ASP A 55 7.51 -5.65 -12.86
N ILE A 56 8.60 -5.71 -12.09
CA ILE A 56 9.18 -4.54 -11.42
C ILE A 56 10.25 -3.83 -12.27
N GLY A 57 10.55 -4.33 -13.47
CA GLY A 57 11.54 -3.72 -14.36
C GLY A 57 11.31 -2.24 -14.66
N PRO A 58 10.06 -1.77 -14.90
CA PRO A 58 9.77 -0.35 -15.06
C PRO A 58 10.11 0.49 -13.82
N TYR A 59 9.83 -0.04 -12.63
CA TYR A 59 10.20 0.61 -11.37
C TYR A 59 11.72 0.73 -11.22
N GLU A 60 12.45 -0.36 -11.46
CA GLU A 60 13.91 -0.39 -11.34
C GLU A 60 14.56 0.62 -12.29
N GLN A 61 14.12 0.64 -13.56
CA GLN A 61 14.59 1.60 -14.56
C GLN A 61 14.33 3.05 -14.14
N ALA A 62 13.16 3.31 -13.54
CA ALA A 62 12.82 4.64 -13.05
C ALA A 62 13.74 5.05 -11.88
N VAL A 63 14.00 4.15 -10.94
CA VAL A 63 14.91 4.40 -9.81
C VAL A 63 16.35 4.64 -10.30
N GLU A 64 16.85 3.82 -11.22
CA GLU A 64 18.18 3.98 -11.83
C GLU A 64 18.33 5.33 -12.56
N ALA A 65 17.26 5.81 -13.19
CA ALA A 65 17.22 7.10 -13.86
C ALA A 65 16.95 8.29 -12.92
N CYS A 66 16.89 8.07 -11.60
CA CYS A 66 16.50 9.06 -10.59
C CYS A 66 15.11 9.70 -10.85
N ARG A 67 14.21 8.95 -11.50
CA ARG A 67 12.83 9.32 -11.80
C ARG A 67 11.87 8.76 -10.75
N PHE A 68 11.98 9.30 -9.54
CA PHE A 68 11.19 8.88 -8.38
C PHE A 68 9.68 9.08 -8.57
N ASP A 69 9.29 10.08 -9.37
CA ASP A 69 7.91 10.29 -9.80
C ASP A 69 7.36 9.05 -10.53
N LYS A 70 8.15 8.51 -11.46
CA LYS A 70 7.78 7.30 -12.22
C LYS A 70 7.84 6.03 -11.38
N ALA A 71 8.82 5.91 -10.50
CA ALA A 71 8.87 4.79 -9.57
C ALA A 71 7.62 4.74 -8.66
N LEU A 72 7.15 5.89 -8.17
CA LEU A 72 5.91 5.98 -7.39
C LEU A 72 4.66 5.70 -8.24
N GLU A 73 4.62 6.11 -9.51
CA GLU A 73 3.54 5.73 -10.44
C GLU A 73 3.43 4.21 -10.60
N GLU A 74 4.55 3.48 -10.72
CA GLU A 74 4.52 2.02 -10.83
C GLU A 74 3.96 1.35 -9.56
N ILE A 75 4.35 1.85 -8.38
CA ILE A 75 3.78 1.37 -7.10
C ILE A 75 2.27 1.64 -7.06
N TRP A 76 1.85 2.79 -7.56
CA TRP A 76 0.45 3.18 -7.57
C TRP A 76 -0.41 2.27 -8.44
N GLU A 77 0.08 1.90 -9.61
CA GLU A 77 -0.62 0.96 -10.48
C GLU A 77 -0.75 -0.43 -9.83
N GLN A 78 0.25 -0.89 -9.06
CA GLN A 78 0.13 -2.12 -8.28
C GLN A 78 -0.94 -2.01 -7.18
N VAL A 79 -1.01 -0.89 -6.45
CA VAL A 79 -2.03 -0.67 -5.41
C VAL A 79 -3.44 -0.65 -6.02
N LYS A 80 -3.62 -0.01 -7.17
CA LYS A 80 -4.89 -0.02 -7.90
C LYS A 80 -5.28 -1.43 -8.35
N GLY A 81 -4.34 -2.15 -8.98
CA GLY A 81 -4.55 -3.52 -9.43
C GLY A 81 -4.96 -4.44 -8.28
N LEU A 82 -4.31 -4.27 -7.12
CA LEU A 82 -4.65 -5.01 -5.91
C LEU A 82 -6.08 -4.72 -5.42
N ASN A 83 -6.48 -3.44 -5.36
CA ASN A 83 -7.83 -3.07 -4.97
C ASN A 83 -8.88 -3.60 -5.96
N GLN A 84 -8.62 -3.48 -7.25
CA GLN A 84 -9.49 -4.03 -8.30
C GLN A 84 -9.62 -5.56 -8.15
N TYR A 85 -8.51 -6.27 -7.92
CA TYR A 85 -8.52 -7.70 -7.72
C TYR A 85 -9.38 -8.11 -6.51
N ILE A 86 -9.32 -7.38 -5.39
CA ILE A 86 -10.20 -7.60 -4.23
C ILE A 86 -11.68 -7.44 -4.62
N ASP A 87 -12.00 -6.40 -5.38
CA ASP A 87 -13.38 -6.08 -5.75
C ASP A 87 -13.95 -7.04 -6.81
N GLU A 88 -13.10 -7.62 -7.66
CA GLU A 88 -13.47 -8.63 -8.66
C GLU A 88 -13.59 -10.03 -8.04
N THR A 89 -12.61 -10.45 -7.23
CA THR A 89 -12.61 -11.78 -6.60
C THR A 89 -13.61 -11.90 -5.46
N LYS A 90 -13.94 -10.78 -4.81
CA LYS A 90 -14.89 -10.69 -3.69
C LYS A 90 -14.66 -11.80 -2.65
N PRO A 91 -13.54 -11.80 -1.91
CA PRO A 91 -13.21 -12.88 -0.99
C PRO A 91 -14.29 -13.14 0.07
N TRP A 92 -15.07 -12.11 0.43
CA TRP A 92 -16.23 -12.24 1.33
C TRP A 92 -17.39 -13.06 0.75
N GLU A 93 -17.52 -13.18 -0.58
CA GLU A 93 -18.48 -14.08 -1.22
C GLU A 93 -17.94 -15.51 -1.25
N ILE A 94 -16.65 -15.69 -1.57
CA ILE A 94 -15.97 -17.00 -1.51
C ILE A 94 -16.05 -17.60 -0.10
N ALA A 95 -15.85 -16.78 0.94
CA ALA A 95 -15.99 -17.21 2.33
C ALA A 95 -17.40 -17.74 2.64
N LYS A 96 -18.46 -17.23 1.99
CA LYS A 96 -19.84 -17.70 2.18
C LYS A 96 -20.11 -19.02 1.47
N THR A 97 -19.45 -19.28 0.33
CA THR A 97 -19.58 -20.55 -0.40
C THR A 97 -18.80 -21.69 0.26
N LYS A 98 -17.99 -21.40 1.28
CA LYS A 98 -17.14 -22.35 2.04
C LYS A 98 -16.08 -23.04 1.19
N ASP A 99 -15.62 -22.38 0.13
CA ASP A 99 -14.45 -22.82 -0.64
C ASP A 99 -13.17 -22.31 0.04
N GLU A 100 -12.74 -23.03 1.08
CA GLU A 100 -11.59 -22.65 1.90
C GLU A 100 -10.26 -22.66 1.12
N THR A 101 -10.12 -23.57 0.14
CA THR A 101 -8.91 -23.66 -0.68
C THR A 101 -8.79 -22.44 -1.56
N HIS A 102 -9.84 -22.10 -2.29
CA HIS A 102 -9.83 -20.94 -3.18
C HIS A 102 -9.68 -19.63 -2.38
N LEU A 103 -10.36 -19.51 -1.24
CA LEU A 103 -10.22 -18.35 -0.37
C LEU A 103 -8.78 -18.18 0.11
N ARG A 104 -8.11 -19.28 0.49
CA ARG A 104 -6.72 -19.25 0.93
C ARG A 104 -5.78 -18.79 -0.19
N GLU A 105 -5.96 -19.29 -1.40
CA GLU A 105 -5.15 -18.88 -2.56
C GLU A 105 -5.28 -17.37 -2.82
N VAL A 106 -6.52 -16.86 -2.82
CA VAL A 106 -6.82 -15.44 -3.00
C VAL A 106 -6.17 -14.59 -1.90
N LEU A 107 -6.38 -14.96 -0.62
CA LEU A 107 -5.84 -14.19 0.50
C LEU A 107 -4.30 -14.25 0.59
N ALA A 108 -3.69 -15.39 0.23
CA ALA A 108 -2.23 -15.51 0.15
C ALA A 108 -1.66 -14.64 -0.99
N TYR A 109 -2.32 -14.59 -2.14
CA TYR A 109 -1.95 -13.69 -3.24
C TYR A 109 -2.02 -12.22 -2.84
N LEU A 110 -3.08 -11.80 -2.13
CA LEU A 110 -3.20 -10.44 -1.60
C LEU A 110 -2.03 -10.11 -0.65
N ALA A 111 -1.71 -11.03 0.28
CA ALA A 111 -0.61 -10.85 1.21
C ALA A 111 0.75 -10.75 0.48
N GLY A 112 0.99 -11.58 -0.54
CA GLY A 112 2.19 -11.53 -1.37
C GLY A 112 2.34 -10.21 -2.11
N SER A 113 1.26 -9.73 -2.73
CA SER A 113 1.25 -8.44 -3.43
C SER A 113 1.52 -7.26 -2.50
N LEU A 114 0.97 -7.28 -1.28
CA LEU A 114 1.25 -6.26 -0.27
C LEU A 114 2.72 -6.27 0.18
N LEU A 115 3.35 -7.45 0.24
CA LEU A 115 4.77 -7.57 0.60
C LEU A 115 5.69 -7.02 -0.48
N GLU A 116 5.37 -7.25 -1.76
CA GLU A 116 6.11 -6.67 -2.89
C GLU A 116 5.95 -5.14 -2.92
N ILE A 117 4.72 -4.63 -2.78
CA ILE A 117 4.47 -3.19 -2.64
C ILE A 117 5.27 -2.60 -1.47
N ALA A 118 5.35 -3.32 -0.34
CA ALA A 118 6.15 -2.89 0.80
C ALA A 118 7.65 -2.83 0.48
N GLU A 119 8.18 -3.78 -0.30
CA GLU A 119 9.57 -3.77 -0.74
C GLU A 119 9.88 -2.57 -1.64
N LEU A 120 9.01 -2.29 -2.63
CA LEU A 120 9.15 -1.13 -3.52
C LEU A 120 9.01 0.21 -2.78
N LEU A 121 8.28 0.23 -1.67
CA LEU A 121 8.11 1.41 -0.84
C LEU A 121 9.27 1.70 0.12
N ILE A 122 10.24 0.79 0.30
CA ILE A 122 11.37 0.98 1.22
C ILE A 122 12.09 2.34 1.04
N PRO A 123 12.45 2.79 -0.18
CA PRO A 123 13.16 4.06 -0.35
C PRO A 123 12.28 5.30 -0.13
N PHE A 124 10.94 5.16 -0.12
CA PHE A 124 10.01 6.29 -0.01
C PHE A 124 9.36 6.38 1.37
N LEU A 125 8.87 5.26 1.89
CA LEU A 125 8.09 5.13 3.11
C LEU A 125 8.55 3.91 3.94
N PRO A 126 9.80 3.91 4.45
CA PRO A 126 10.39 2.74 5.13
C PRO A 126 9.60 2.32 6.39
N GLY A 127 8.98 3.27 7.08
CA GLY A 127 8.11 2.99 8.23
C GLY A 127 6.87 2.20 7.85
N THR A 128 6.18 2.62 6.78
CA THR A 128 5.01 1.93 6.22
C THR A 128 5.37 0.56 5.67
N ALA A 129 6.43 0.48 4.87
CA ALA A 129 6.97 -0.78 4.35
C ALA A 129 7.20 -1.80 5.46
N LYS A 130 7.90 -1.40 6.53
CA LYS A 130 8.18 -2.26 7.68
C LYS A 130 6.92 -2.72 8.41
N GLN A 131 5.90 -1.88 8.52
CA GLN A 131 4.63 -2.27 9.14
C GLN A 131 3.93 -3.36 8.32
N ILE A 132 3.85 -3.19 7.00
CA ILE A 132 3.24 -4.19 6.10
C ILE A 132 4.02 -5.51 6.17
N GLN A 133 5.35 -5.46 6.09
CA GLN A 133 6.21 -6.62 6.22
C GLN A 133 6.02 -7.36 7.55
N ASN A 134 5.92 -6.63 8.67
CA ASN A 134 5.67 -7.25 9.96
C ASN A 134 4.29 -7.91 10.03
N THR A 135 3.27 -7.32 9.41
CA THR A 135 1.90 -7.82 9.44
C THR A 135 1.72 -9.09 8.62
N PHE A 136 2.28 -9.16 7.41
CA PHE A 136 2.04 -10.26 6.49
C PHE A 136 3.22 -11.23 6.32
N GLY A 137 4.46 -10.80 6.59
CA GLY A 137 5.68 -11.49 6.16
C GLY A 137 6.03 -12.80 6.88
N THR A 138 5.22 -13.27 7.84
CA THR A 138 5.52 -14.48 8.63
C THR A 138 4.63 -15.69 8.34
N GLY A 139 3.74 -15.61 7.35
CA GLY A 139 2.72 -16.64 7.09
C GLY A 139 1.62 -16.70 8.15
N MET A 140 1.76 -15.93 9.22
CA MET A 140 0.78 -15.65 10.25
C MET A 140 0.60 -14.14 10.33
N LEU A 141 -0.65 -13.71 10.35
CA LEU A 141 -1.03 -12.30 10.47
C LEU A 141 -0.60 -11.78 11.83
N LYS A 142 0.18 -10.70 11.84
CA LYS A 142 0.49 -9.95 13.05
C LYS A 142 -0.33 -8.65 13.09
N PRO A 143 -0.85 -8.26 14.27
CA PRO A 143 -1.58 -7.00 14.40
C PRO A 143 -0.77 -5.81 13.88
N LEU A 144 -1.44 -4.90 13.18
CA LEU A 144 -0.85 -3.61 12.80
C LEU A 144 -0.45 -2.85 14.06
N ALA A 145 0.76 -2.30 14.10
CA ALA A 145 1.31 -1.59 15.25
C ALA A 145 0.69 -0.19 15.48
N GLY A 146 -0.40 0.15 14.80
CA GLY A 146 -1.07 1.45 14.84
C GLY A 146 -1.63 1.86 13.48
N SER A 147 -1.78 3.16 13.27
CA SER A 147 -2.14 3.71 11.95
C SER A 147 -0.97 3.55 10.98
N LEU A 148 -1.24 3.02 9.78
CA LEU A 148 -0.24 2.82 8.73
C LEU A 148 0.36 4.15 8.23
N PHE A 149 -0.43 5.22 8.31
CA PHE A 149 -0.07 6.58 7.97
C PHE A 149 -0.40 7.51 9.14
N PRO A 150 0.51 7.65 10.13
CA PRO A 150 0.28 8.55 11.24
C PRO A 150 0.13 9.98 10.71
N LYS A 151 -1.03 10.60 10.97
CA LYS A 151 -1.26 12.01 10.62
C LYS A 151 -0.14 12.85 11.23
N HIS A 152 0.58 13.62 10.43
CA HIS A 152 1.43 14.68 10.97
C HIS A 152 0.55 15.58 11.84
N GLN A 153 0.79 15.58 13.14
CA GLN A 153 0.20 16.55 14.03
C GLN A 153 0.67 17.92 13.54
N GLN A 154 -0.22 18.67 12.89
CA GLN A 154 -0.02 20.11 12.76
C GLN A 154 0.14 20.63 14.19
N GLN A 155 1.37 21.01 14.56
CA GLN A 155 1.58 21.76 15.79
C GLN A 155 0.69 23.00 15.68
N PRO A 156 -0.16 23.30 16.67
CA PRO A 156 -0.91 24.54 16.63
C PRO A 156 0.12 25.67 16.59
N ALA A 157 0.08 26.47 15.53
CA ALA A 157 0.88 27.68 15.44
C ALA A 157 0.66 28.47 16.74
N ALA A 158 1.71 28.60 17.54
CA ALA A 158 1.68 29.36 18.76
C ALA A 158 1.30 30.80 18.39
N ARG A 159 0.07 31.19 18.72
CA ARG A 159 -0.35 32.60 18.67
C ARG A 159 0.46 33.33 19.73
N SER A 160 1.43 34.15 19.29
CA SER A 160 1.98 35.26 20.06
C SER A 160 1.27 36.54 19.66
#